data_AF-A0A9P5MYP4-F1
#
_entry.id   AF-A0A9P5MYP4-F1
#
_cell.length_a   1.000
_cell.length_b   1.000
_cell.length_c   1.000
_cell.angle_alpha   90.00
_cell.angle_beta   90.00
_cell.angle_gamma   90.00
#
_symmetry.space_group_name_H-M   'P 1'
#
loop_
_entity.id
_entity.type
_entity.pdbx_description
1 polymer ?
#
loop_
_entity_poly.entity_id
_entity_poly.type
_entity_poly.pdbx_seq_one_letter_code
_entity_poly.pdbx_strand_id
1 'polypeptide(L)'
;MSSPFNSFGKPAETVDFGGEVDYASYEWFKDPPPRPEPTLPTPPQGQPYAPHPSIIERNSICEFALQAAPNVLFGRYKQYGQLGVLAWCAEFSEMIDELKRLGISGDMFVQTREAALKACQEILQLQLDIKMQIIVIHLSSQVARLRRFLDAEHVWEDYPPTEFPLDPHAFS
;
A
#
# COMPACT_ATOMS: atom_id res chain seq x y z
N MET A 1 27.63 19.61 -59.08
CA MET A 1 28.23 19.12 -57.82
C MET A 1 27.35 19.54 -56.66
N SER A 2 26.43 18.66 -56.26
CA SER A 2 25.76 18.60 -54.95
C SER A 2 25.25 17.16 -54.84
N SER A 3 25.91 16.31 -54.05
CA SER A 3 25.60 14.87 -53.99
C SER A 3 24.24 14.59 -53.32
N PRO A 4 23.44 13.62 -53.80
CA PRO A 4 22.18 13.23 -53.20
C PRO A 4 22.41 12.05 -52.26
N PHE A 5 22.83 12.30 -51.02
CA PHE A 5 22.91 11.24 -50.01
C PHE A 5 22.33 11.73 -48.68
N ASN A 6 21.30 11.03 -48.18
CA ASN A 6 20.87 11.12 -46.79
C ASN A 6 21.87 10.38 -45.88
N SER A 7 21.93 10.76 -44.61
CA SER A 7 22.92 10.39 -43.57
C SER A 7 23.14 8.89 -43.29
N PHE A 8 22.53 7.99 -44.06
CA PHE A 8 22.67 6.53 -43.94
C PHE A 8 22.91 5.81 -45.28
N GLY A 9 23.33 6.50 -46.35
CA GLY A 9 23.99 5.88 -47.51
C GLY A 9 23.16 4.88 -48.35
N LYS A 10 21.84 4.84 -48.19
CA LYS A 10 20.95 4.09 -49.10
C LYS A 10 20.45 5.01 -50.21
N PRO A 11 20.48 4.58 -51.49
CA PRO A 11 19.88 5.34 -52.58
C PRO A 11 18.38 5.52 -52.29
N ALA A 12 17.89 6.75 -52.44
CA ALA A 12 16.49 7.07 -52.32
C ALA A 12 15.72 6.45 -53.51
N GLU A 13 15.18 5.25 -53.30
CA GLU A 13 14.16 4.68 -54.18
C GLU A 13 12.89 5.51 -54.02
N THR A 14 12.73 6.52 -54.87
CA THR A 14 11.43 7.14 -55.10
C THR A 14 10.60 6.16 -55.93
N VAL A 15 9.65 5.49 -55.29
CA VAL A 15 8.63 4.70 -55.99
C VAL A 15 7.74 5.68 -56.74
N ASP A 16 7.89 5.73 -58.06
CA ASP A 16 7.04 6.46 -58.98
C ASP A 16 5.68 5.73 -59.07
N PHE A 17 4.72 6.14 -58.24
CA PHE A 17 3.33 5.69 -58.37
C PHE A 17 2.69 6.44 -59.54
N GLY A 18 2.95 5.94 -60.74
CA GLY A 18 2.25 6.35 -61.95
C GLY A 18 0.74 6.07 -61.85
N GLY A 19 -0.06 7.13 -61.98
CA GLY A 19 -1.52 7.10 -62.15
C GLY A 19 -2.30 7.30 -60.85
N GLU A 20 -3.22 8.29 -60.84
CA GLU A 20 -4.24 8.41 -59.78
C GLU A 20 -5.11 7.16 -59.81
N VAL A 21 -4.83 6.22 -58.92
CA VAL A 21 -5.68 5.05 -58.71
C VAL A 21 -6.92 5.56 -57.98
N ASP A 22 -8.09 5.42 -58.60
CA ASP A 22 -9.36 5.79 -57.98
C ASP A 22 -9.73 4.80 -56.87
N TYR A 23 -9.56 5.24 -55.63
CA TYR A 23 -9.86 4.46 -54.43
C TYR A 23 -11.30 4.64 -53.93
N ALA A 24 -12.18 5.34 -54.66
CA ALA A 24 -13.55 5.63 -54.23
C ALA A 24 -14.42 4.39 -53.96
N SER A 25 -14.01 3.23 -54.47
CA SER A 25 -14.68 1.94 -54.24
C SER A 25 -14.21 1.20 -52.98
N TYR A 26 -13.12 1.62 -52.33
CA TYR A 26 -12.58 0.97 -51.13
C TYR A 26 -13.17 1.57 -49.85
N GLU A 27 -13.63 0.69 -48.95
CA GLU A 27 -14.20 1.05 -47.65
C GLU A 27 -13.23 1.85 -46.75
N TRP A 28 -11.92 1.69 -46.96
CA TRP A 28 -10.88 2.29 -46.10
C TRP A 28 -10.69 3.80 -46.27
N PHE A 29 -11.16 4.38 -47.37
CA PHE A 29 -10.99 5.82 -47.67
C PHE A 29 -12.33 6.57 -47.73
N LYS A 30 -13.43 5.93 -47.33
CA LYS A 30 -14.72 6.58 -47.18
C LYS A 30 -14.73 7.36 -45.88
N ASP A 31 -15.29 8.57 -45.92
CA ASP A 31 -15.55 9.32 -44.70
C ASP A 31 -16.44 8.48 -43.76
N PRO A 32 -16.08 8.38 -42.47
CA PRO A 32 -16.90 7.63 -41.53
C PRO A 32 -18.30 8.23 -41.50
N PRO A 33 -19.36 7.39 -41.46
CA PRO A 33 -20.72 7.89 -41.38
C PRO A 33 -20.87 8.86 -40.19
N PRO A 34 -21.72 9.90 -40.30
CA PRO A 34 -21.96 10.83 -39.20
C PRO A 34 -22.27 10.03 -37.94
N ARG A 35 -21.39 10.15 -36.93
CA ARG A 35 -21.59 9.46 -35.66
C ARG A 35 -22.93 9.93 -35.11
N PRO A 36 -23.91 9.04 -34.85
CA PRO A 36 -25.09 9.42 -34.11
C PRO A 36 -24.63 10.14 -32.84
N GLU A 37 -25.19 11.31 -32.53
CA GLU A 37 -24.90 11.95 -31.25
C GLU A 37 -25.04 10.87 -30.18
N PRO A 38 -23.99 10.62 -29.37
CA PRO A 38 -24.12 9.64 -28.33
C PRO A 38 -25.25 10.15 -27.44
N THR A 39 -26.42 9.49 -27.51
CA THR A 39 -27.30 9.43 -26.35
C THR A 39 -26.37 8.97 -25.24
N LEU A 40 -25.94 9.90 -24.39
CA LEU A 40 -25.10 9.58 -23.26
C LEU A 40 -25.85 8.43 -22.60
N PRO A 41 -25.31 7.19 -22.60
CA PRO A 41 -25.92 6.16 -21.79
C PRO A 41 -25.90 6.76 -20.39
N THR A 42 -27.09 6.98 -19.81
CA THR A 42 -27.18 7.31 -18.39
C THR A 42 -26.28 6.30 -17.72
N PRO A 43 -25.17 6.71 -17.06
CA PRO A 43 -24.26 5.75 -16.48
C PRO A 43 -25.13 4.85 -15.62
N PRO A 44 -25.06 3.52 -15.77
CA PRO A 44 -25.82 2.64 -14.89
C PRO A 44 -25.49 3.10 -13.49
N GLN A 45 -26.51 3.58 -12.77
CA GLN A 45 -26.37 3.93 -11.37
C GLN A 45 -26.05 2.60 -10.70
N GLY A 46 -24.76 2.29 -10.59
CA GLY A 46 -24.28 1.07 -9.97
C GLY A 46 -24.93 1.01 -8.60
N GLN A 47 -25.50 -0.14 -8.26
CA GLN A 47 -26.05 -0.33 -6.93
C GLN A 47 -24.97 0.05 -5.91
N PRO A 48 -25.30 0.85 -4.87
CA PRO A 48 -24.35 1.19 -3.82
C PRO A 48 -23.72 -0.10 -3.30
N TYR A 49 -22.39 -0.18 -3.28
CA TYR A 49 -21.68 -1.34 -2.75
C TYR A 49 -22.12 -1.59 -1.31
N ALA A 50 -22.74 -2.74 -1.07
CA ALA A 50 -23.11 -3.19 0.26
C ALA A 50 -22.16 -4.34 0.65
N PRO A 51 -21.23 -4.13 1.59
CA PRO A 51 -20.30 -5.16 2.00
C PRO A 51 -21.06 -6.35 2.63
N HIS A 52 -20.55 -7.55 2.40
CA HIS A 52 -21.12 -8.76 3.00
C HIS A 52 -21.05 -8.70 4.53
N PRO A 53 -22.05 -9.21 5.28
CA PRO A 53 -22.06 -9.15 6.75
C PRO A 53 -20.80 -9.69 7.43
N SER A 54 -20.16 -10.72 6.87
CA SER A 54 -18.91 -11.26 7.40
C SER A 54 -17.73 -10.29 7.30
N ILE A 55 -17.73 -9.39 6.31
CA ILE A 55 -16.69 -8.35 6.16
C ILE A 55 -16.89 -7.29 7.25
N ILE A 56 -18.13 -6.89 7.49
CA ILE A 56 -18.50 -5.95 8.56
C ILE A 56 -18.04 -6.52 9.92
N GLU A 57 -18.35 -7.78 10.18
CA GLU A 57 -17.96 -8.47 11.42
C GLU A 57 -16.43 -8.52 11.58
N ARG A 58 -15.69 -8.92 10.53
CA ARG A 58 -14.22 -8.98 10.60
C ARG A 58 -13.57 -7.63 10.88
N ASN A 59 -14.01 -6.58 10.19
CA ASN A 59 -13.53 -5.22 10.46
C ASN A 59 -13.84 -4.81 11.91
N SER A 60 -15.05 -5.09 12.41
CA SER A 60 -15.43 -4.77 13.80
C SER A 60 -14.58 -5.50 14.84
N ILE A 61 -14.23 -6.77 14.60
CA ILE A 61 -13.35 -7.55 15.49
C ILE A 61 -11.94 -6.96 15.47
N CYS A 62 -11.42 -6.61 14.29
CA CYS A 62 -10.12 -5.97 14.15
C CYS A 62 -10.09 -4.62 14.87
N GLU A 63 -11.11 -3.79 14.70
CA GLU A 63 -11.23 -2.50 15.40
C GLU A 63 -11.23 -2.65 16.91
N PHE A 64 -12.02 -3.59 17.44
CA PHE A 64 -12.04 -3.88 18.87
C PHE A 64 -10.66 -4.33 19.38
N ALA A 65 -10.01 -5.26 18.66
CA ALA A 65 -8.69 -5.75 19.02
C ALA A 65 -7.63 -4.63 18.98
N LEU A 66 -7.68 -3.77 17.97
CA LEU A 66 -6.78 -2.62 17.80
C LEU A 66 -6.94 -1.59 18.92
N GLN A 67 -8.18 -1.31 19.35
CA GLN A 67 -8.44 -0.40 20.47
C GLN A 67 -7.93 -0.97 21.81
N ALA A 68 -7.99 -2.29 21.98
CA ALA A 68 -7.48 -2.95 23.18
C ALA A 68 -5.96 -3.15 23.16
N ALA A 69 -5.34 -3.19 21.99
CA ALA A 69 -3.95 -3.59 21.76
C ALA A 69 -2.92 -2.86 22.66
N PRO A 70 -2.93 -1.51 22.79
CA PRO A 70 -1.97 -0.81 23.65
C PRO A 70 -2.11 -1.19 25.13
N ASN A 71 -3.35 -1.33 25.61
CA ASN A 71 -3.63 -1.73 27.01
C ASN A 71 -3.22 -3.17 27.28
N VAL A 72 -3.46 -4.07 26.33
CA VAL A 72 -3.02 -5.47 26.43
C VAL A 72 -1.50 -5.55 26.45
N LEU A 73 -0.80 -4.84 25.55
CA LEU A 73 0.66 -4.75 25.56
C LEU A 73 1.19 -4.26 26.91
N PHE A 74 0.64 -3.16 27.42
CA PHE A 74 1.04 -2.61 28.71
C PHE A 74 0.78 -3.58 29.87
N GLY A 75 -0.36 -4.28 29.85
CA GLY A 75 -0.68 -5.33 30.83
C GLY A 75 0.30 -6.50 30.78
N ARG A 76 0.64 -6.99 29.58
CA ARG A 76 1.66 -8.05 29.39
C ARG A 76 3.02 -7.61 29.87
N TYR A 77 3.41 -6.36 29.60
CA TYR A 77 4.66 -5.78 30.11
C TYR A 77 4.67 -5.72 31.64
N LYS A 78 3.58 -5.28 32.28
CA LYS A 78 3.49 -5.28 33.75
C LYS A 78 3.60 -6.68 34.35
N GLN A 79 3.04 -7.68 33.70
CA GLN A 79 2.99 -9.04 34.22
C GLN A 79 4.28 -9.84 34.00
N TYR A 80 4.91 -9.68 32.84
CA TYR A 80 6.03 -10.52 32.40
C TYR A 80 7.27 -9.72 31.98
N GLY A 81 7.26 -8.40 32.20
CA GLY A 81 8.33 -7.50 31.79
C GLY A 81 8.53 -7.51 30.28
N GLN A 82 9.80 -7.46 29.88
CA GLN A 82 10.23 -7.39 28.48
C GLN A 82 9.83 -8.64 27.68
N LEU A 83 9.79 -9.82 28.31
CA LEU A 83 9.35 -11.06 27.67
C LEU A 83 7.86 -11.04 27.31
N GLY A 84 7.05 -10.31 28.10
CA GLY A 84 5.64 -10.08 27.78
C GLY A 84 5.47 -9.26 26.50
N VAL A 85 6.34 -8.28 26.27
CA VAL A 85 6.37 -7.48 25.02
C VAL A 85 6.74 -8.37 23.84
N LEU A 86 7.74 -9.24 24.00
CA LEU A 86 8.16 -10.18 22.95
C LEU A 86 7.03 -11.14 22.56
N ALA A 87 6.36 -11.76 23.53
CA ALA A 87 5.23 -12.65 23.27
C ALA A 87 4.07 -11.90 22.59
N TRP A 88 3.77 -10.68 23.05
CA TRP A 88 2.74 -9.84 22.45
C TRP A 88 3.06 -9.46 21.00
N CYS A 89 4.34 -9.23 20.66
CA CYS A 89 4.74 -8.94 19.27
C CYS A 89 4.40 -10.10 18.32
N ALA A 90 4.47 -11.35 18.79
CA ALA A 90 4.05 -12.51 18.00
C ALA A 90 2.53 -12.50 17.75
N GLU A 91 1.73 -12.26 18.79
CA GLU A 91 0.26 -12.12 18.66
C GLU A 91 -0.12 -10.95 17.73
N PHE A 92 0.56 -9.81 17.88
CA PHE A 92 0.34 -8.62 17.04
C PHE A 92 0.73 -8.87 15.58
N SER A 93 1.73 -9.72 15.32
CA SER A 93 2.14 -10.07 13.95
C SER A 93 1.03 -10.77 13.16
N GLU A 94 0.24 -11.64 13.81
CA GLU A 94 -0.91 -12.30 13.21
C GLU A 94 -2.03 -11.29 12.91
N MET A 95 -2.25 -10.33 13.80
CA MET A 95 -3.21 -9.25 13.55
C MET A 95 -2.80 -8.36 12.37
N ILE A 96 -1.49 -8.08 12.20
CA ILE A 96 -0.98 -7.37 11.03
C ILE A 96 -1.30 -8.16 9.75
N ASP A 97 -1.14 -9.48 9.76
CA ASP A 97 -1.41 -10.30 8.58
C ASP A 97 -2.90 -10.38 8.24
N GLU A 98 -3.78 -10.36 9.24
CA GLU A 98 -5.22 -10.24 9.01
C GLU A 98 -5.62 -8.88 8.44
N LEU A 99 -5.07 -7.78 8.99
CA LEU A 99 -5.29 -6.44 8.44
C LEU A 99 -4.77 -6.35 7.00
N LYS A 100 -3.63 -6.96 6.69
CA LYS A 100 -3.11 -7.03 5.33
C LYS A 100 -4.06 -7.78 4.41
N ARG A 101 -4.63 -8.91 4.85
CA ARG A 101 -5.62 -9.66 4.07
C ARG A 101 -6.83 -8.78 3.73
N LEU A 102 -7.40 -8.08 4.72
CA LEU A 102 -8.52 -7.15 4.50
C LEU A 102 -8.17 -6.01 3.54
N GLY A 103 -7.00 -5.40 3.69
CA GLY A 103 -6.62 -4.28 2.83
C GLY A 103 -6.29 -4.71 1.39
N ILE A 104 -5.65 -5.87 1.20
CA ILE A 104 -5.35 -6.41 -0.13
C ILE A 104 -6.62 -6.83 -0.86
N SER A 105 -7.63 -7.36 -0.16
CA SER A 105 -8.92 -7.71 -0.77
C SER A 105 -9.81 -6.50 -1.06
N GLY A 106 -9.44 -5.31 -0.59
CA GLY A 106 -10.25 -4.09 -0.69
C GLY A 106 -11.43 -4.05 0.29
N ASP A 107 -11.43 -4.94 1.29
CA ASP A 107 -12.51 -5.09 2.28
C ASP A 107 -12.25 -4.31 3.58
N MET A 108 -11.07 -3.71 3.73
CA MET A 108 -10.73 -2.90 4.89
C MET A 108 -11.54 -1.59 4.90
N PHE A 109 -12.21 -1.32 6.02
CA PHE A 109 -12.92 -0.06 6.19
C PHE A 109 -11.97 1.07 6.58
N VAL A 110 -12.34 2.30 6.23
CA VAL A 110 -11.57 3.51 6.59
C VAL A 110 -11.39 3.60 8.10
N GLN A 111 -12.45 3.32 8.87
CA GLN A 111 -12.42 3.31 10.33
C GLN A 111 -11.43 2.28 10.86
N THR A 112 -11.36 1.11 10.25
CA THR A 112 -10.39 0.06 10.63
C THR A 112 -8.95 0.49 10.34
N ARG A 113 -8.70 1.14 9.19
CA ARG A 113 -7.38 1.72 8.87
C ARG A 113 -6.99 2.79 9.88
N GLU A 114 -7.90 3.71 10.21
CA GLU A 114 -7.68 4.78 11.19
C GLU A 114 -7.42 4.22 12.60
N ALA A 115 -8.20 3.24 13.04
CA ALA A 115 -7.99 2.54 14.31
C ALA A 115 -6.62 1.87 14.36
N ALA A 116 -6.16 1.28 13.24
CA ALA A 116 -4.86 0.63 13.16
C ALA A 116 -3.70 1.62 13.25
N LEU A 117 -3.78 2.75 12.55
CA LEU A 117 -2.80 3.84 12.64
C LEU A 117 -2.76 4.45 14.05
N LYS A 118 -3.93 4.68 14.65
CA LYS A 118 -4.04 5.18 16.03
C LYS A 118 -3.41 4.21 17.03
N ALA A 119 -3.71 2.92 16.93
CA ALA A 119 -3.11 1.90 17.79
C ALA A 119 -1.58 1.90 17.67
N CYS A 120 -1.03 2.03 16.44
CA CYS A 120 0.41 2.15 16.22
C CYS A 120 1.02 3.35 16.96
N GLN A 121 0.36 4.51 16.91
CA GLN A 121 0.79 5.71 17.65
C GLN A 121 0.74 5.47 19.17
N GLU A 122 -0.37 4.96 19.68
CA GLU A 122 -0.55 4.72 21.12
C GLU A 122 0.47 3.71 21.67
N ILE A 123 0.78 2.65 20.91
CA ILE A 123 1.82 1.67 21.25
C ILE A 123 3.19 2.33 21.44
N LEU A 124 3.60 3.22 20.54
CA LEU A 124 4.90 3.91 20.64
C LEU A 124 4.94 4.96 21.75
N GLN A 125 3.79 5.47 22.19
CA GLN A 125 3.68 6.41 23.30
C GLN A 125 3.68 5.72 24.67
N LEU A 126 3.60 4.38 24.74
CA LEU A 126 3.70 3.65 25.99
C LEU A 126 5.10 3.81 26.60
N GLN A 127 5.13 4.19 27.88
CA GLN A 127 6.37 4.26 28.65
C GLN A 127 6.79 2.86 29.13
N LEU A 128 7.37 2.08 28.21
CA LEU A 128 7.91 0.75 28.49
C LEU A 128 9.43 0.83 28.73
N ASP A 129 9.90 0.52 29.94
CA ASP A 129 11.33 0.50 30.27
C ASP A 129 12.00 -0.82 29.82
N ILE A 130 12.16 -0.96 28.51
CA ILE A 130 12.74 -2.16 27.88
C ILE A 130 14.26 -2.02 27.79
N LYS A 131 15.00 -2.81 28.57
CA LYS A 131 16.47 -2.80 28.58
C LYS A 131 17.10 -3.52 27.38
N MET A 132 16.43 -4.56 26.87
CA MET A 132 16.94 -5.34 25.74
C MET A 132 16.59 -4.65 24.41
N GLN A 133 17.58 -3.99 23.79
CA GLN A 133 17.41 -3.24 22.54
C GLN A 133 16.81 -4.07 21.39
N ILE A 134 17.10 -5.38 21.35
CA ILE A 134 16.51 -6.27 20.33
C ILE A 134 14.98 -6.32 20.42
N ILE A 135 14.40 -6.18 21.62
CA ILE A 135 12.94 -6.15 21.81
C ILE A 135 12.39 -4.79 21.36
N VAL A 136 13.07 -3.69 21.65
CA VAL A 136 12.67 -2.34 21.18
C VAL A 136 12.64 -2.32 19.65
N ILE A 137 13.68 -2.86 19.01
CA ILE A 137 13.77 -2.99 17.56
C ILE A 137 12.65 -3.87 17.02
N HIS A 138 12.40 -5.01 17.66
CA HIS A 138 11.36 -5.92 17.20
C HIS A 138 9.96 -5.28 17.29
N LEU A 139 9.61 -4.67 18.43
CA LEU A 139 8.34 -3.94 18.58
C LEU A 139 8.21 -2.82 17.54
N SER A 140 9.25 -2.02 17.37
CA SER A 140 9.28 -0.93 16.38
C SER A 140 9.13 -1.46 14.96
N SER A 141 9.75 -2.61 14.64
CA SER A 141 9.63 -3.24 13.33
C SER A 141 8.21 -3.74 13.03
N GLN A 142 7.50 -4.24 14.04
CA GLN A 142 6.10 -4.66 13.89
C GLN A 142 5.20 -3.44 13.61
N VAL A 143 5.37 -2.36 14.37
CA VAL A 143 4.65 -1.10 14.16
C VAL A 143 4.96 -0.51 12.78
N ALA A 144 6.23 -0.45 12.40
CA ALA A 144 6.67 0.07 11.10
C ALA A 144 6.11 -0.78 9.94
N ARG A 145 6.07 -2.10 10.08
CA ARG A 145 5.50 -3.01 9.06
C ARG A 145 4.03 -2.76 8.84
N LEU A 146 3.26 -2.50 9.90
CA LEU A 146 1.84 -2.16 9.78
C LEU A 146 1.66 -0.77 9.18
N ARG A 147 2.34 0.24 9.72
CA ARG A 147 2.28 1.61 9.23
C ARG A 147 2.61 1.75 7.74
N ARG A 148 3.68 1.09 7.26
CA ARG A 148 4.04 1.08 5.82
C ARG A 148 2.97 0.45 4.93
N PHE A 149 2.24 -0.53 5.45
CA PHE A 149 1.14 -1.14 4.71
C PHE A 149 -0.06 -0.20 4.63
N LEU A 150 -0.39 0.45 5.75
CA LEU A 150 -1.54 1.35 5.82
C LEU A 150 -1.27 2.66 5.08
N ASP A 151 -0.05 3.20 5.18
CA ASP A 151 0.38 4.48 4.63
C ASP A 151 1.82 4.39 4.14
N ALA A 152 1.99 4.02 2.87
CA ALA A 152 3.30 3.72 2.29
C ALA A 152 4.13 4.98 1.99
N GLU A 153 3.46 6.09 1.68
CA GLU A 153 4.11 7.35 1.29
C GLU A 153 4.59 8.15 2.51
N HIS A 154 4.02 7.89 3.69
CA HIS A 154 4.38 8.63 4.88
C HIS A 154 5.67 8.09 5.55
N VAL A 155 6.60 9.00 5.85
CA VAL A 155 7.83 8.72 6.59
C VAL A 155 7.64 9.02 8.08
N TRP A 156 7.71 7.99 8.92
CA TRP A 156 7.56 8.11 10.37
C TRP A 156 8.92 8.20 11.06
N GLU A 157 9.07 9.15 12.00
CA GLU A 157 10.31 9.42 12.74
C GLU A 157 10.16 9.27 14.26
N ASP A 158 8.99 8.86 14.74
CA ASP A 158 8.62 8.74 16.16
C ASP A 158 9.00 7.39 16.80
N TYR A 159 9.85 6.60 16.15
CA TYR A 159 10.31 5.32 16.70
C TYR A 159 11.33 5.54 17.83
N PRO A 160 11.28 4.74 18.92
CA PRO A 160 12.26 4.84 19.99
C PRO A 160 13.69 4.67 19.48
N PRO A 161 14.65 5.49 19.95
CA PRO A 161 16.04 5.32 19.58
C PRO A 161 16.61 4.02 20.14
N THR A 162 17.53 3.40 19.41
CA THR A 162 18.25 2.20 19.90
C THR A 162 19.53 2.62 20.60
N GLU A 163 19.68 2.28 21.87
CA GLU A 163 20.89 2.51 22.66
C GLU A 163 21.72 1.22 22.74
N PHE A 164 22.50 0.95 21.70
CA PHE A 164 23.45 -0.17 21.74
C PHE A 164 24.67 0.20 22.60
N PRO A 165 25.15 -0.70 23.48
CA PRO A 165 26.44 -0.51 24.13
C PRO A 165 27.53 -0.51 23.05
N LEU A 166 28.08 0.66 22.74
CA LEU A 166 29.12 0.81 21.71
C LEU A 166 30.51 0.37 22.19
N ASP A 167 30.68 0.26 23.51
CA ASP A 167 31.96 -0.10 24.13
C ASP A 167 31.87 -1.47 24.84
N PRO A 168 32.52 -2.52 24.29
CA PRO A 168 32.63 -3.83 24.92
C PRO A 168 33.33 -3.82 26.29
N HIS A 169 34.07 -2.76 26.61
CA HIS A 169 34.86 -2.61 27.83
C HIS A 169 34.24 -1.67 28.87
N ALA A 170 33.06 -1.08 28.59
CA ALA A 170 32.40 -0.16 29.52
C ALA A 170 31.97 -0.82 30.86
N PHE A 171 32.02 -2.15 30.95
CA PHE A 171 31.64 -2.92 32.14
C PHE A 171 32.78 -3.80 32.69
N SER A 172 34.03 -3.60 32.25
CA SER A 172 35.21 -4.29 32.80
C SER A 172 35.85 -3.53 33.95
#